data_AF-A0A1V0GVJ3-F1
#
_entry.id   AF-A0A1V0GVJ3-F1
#
_cell.length_a   1.000
_cell.length_b   1.000
_cell.length_c   1.000
_cell.angle_alpha   90.00
_cell.angle_beta   90.00
_cell.angle_gamma   90.00
#
_symmetry.space_group_name_H-M   'P 1'
#
loop_
_entity.id
_entity.type
_entity.pdbx_description
1 polymer ?
#
loop_
_entity_poly.entity_id
_entity_poly.type
_entity_poly.pdbx_seq_one_letter_code
_entity_poly.pdbx_strand_id
1 'polypeptide(L)'
;MARLPTLKPRLSAPLPKLQAPKDEAGRSRFRDANTPGRAMMRSRKWRGDDAGVGGLRWHILKRDLFTCRICGAVHADTRMLEADHIVPHKGDPRLFWDKDNLWCVCGDCHRTVCQRIEARHAGYPDLIREAKAQAAKGGPIPG
;
A
#
# COMPACT_ATOMS: atom_id res chain seq x y z
N MET A 1 -50.56 36.47 -33.34
CA MET A 1 -49.81 35.29 -32.84
C MET A 1 -48.70 35.79 -31.93
N ALA A 2 -48.74 35.50 -30.63
CA ALA A 2 -47.70 35.93 -29.68
C ALA A 2 -46.54 34.93 -29.69
N ARG A 3 -45.30 35.40 -29.88
CA ARG A 3 -44.10 34.56 -29.79
C ARG A 3 -43.67 34.40 -28.32
N LEU A 4 -43.47 33.15 -27.90
CA LEU A 4 -42.92 32.84 -26.58
C LEU A 4 -41.46 33.30 -26.49
N PRO A 5 -41.04 33.93 -25.38
CA PRO A 5 -39.65 34.29 -25.16
C PRO A 5 -38.81 33.03 -24.86
N THR A 6 -37.61 32.99 -25.43
CA THR A 6 -36.63 31.93 -25.21
C THR A 6 -36.09 31.97 -23.77
N LEU A 7 -36.14 30.83 -23.09
CA LEU A 7 -35.60 30.66 -21.74
C LEU A 7 -34.07 30.77 -21.74
N LYS A 8 -33.54 31.50 -20.76
CA LYS A 8 -32.08 31.64 -20.55
C LYS A 8 -31.49 30.29 -20.10
N PRO A 9 -30.32 29.89 -20.61
CA PRO A 9 -29.66 28.65 -20.17
C PRO A 9 -29.32 28.73 -18.68
N ARG A 10 -29.69 27.67 -17.93
CA ARG A 10 -29.54 27.58 -16.46
C ARG A 10 -28.24 26.91 -16.02
N LEU A 11 -27.39 26.53 -16.96
CA LEU A 11 -26.11 25.87 -16.67
C LEU A 11 -24.98 26.89 -16.71
N SER A 12 -24.25 27.00 -15.60
CA SER A 12 -22.98 27.74 -15.54
C SER A 12 -21.89 27.02 -16.35
N ALA A 13 -20.90 27.78 -16.82
CA ALA A 13 -19.75 27.23 -17.51
C ALA A 13 -19.08 26.14 -16.64
N PRO A 14 -18.61 25.04 -17.23
CA PRO A 14 -17.94 23.99 -16.48
C PRO A 14 -16.73 24.58 -15.75
N LEU A 15 -16.58 24.19 -14.48
CA LEU A 15 -15.40 24.56 -13.69
C LEU A 15 -14.13 24.15 -14.45
N PRO A 16 -13.05 24.95 -14.38
CA PRO A 16 -11.79 24.56 -14.98
C PRO A 16 -11.38 23.19 -14.43
N LYS A 17 -11.10 22.25 -15.34
CA LYS A 17 -10.58 20.93 -14.95
C LYS A 17 -9.33 21.16 -14.10
N LEU A 18 -9.23 20.47 -12.95
CA LEU A 18 -8.01 20.45 -12.14
C LEU A 18 -6.83 20.17 -13.08
N GLN A 19 -5.94 21.14 -13.27
CA GLN A 19 -4.79 20.95 -14.14
C GLN A 19 -3.78 20.05 -13.43
N ALA A 20 -3.33 19.01 -14.13
CA ALA A 20 -2.25 18.18 -13.63
C ALA A 20 -0.96 19.03 -13.48
N PRO A 21 -0.14 18.79 -12.44
CA PRO A 21 1.12 19.51 -12.27
C PRO A 21 2.05 19.33 -13.48
N LYS A 22 2.62 20.45 -13.96
CA LYS A 22 3.44 20.47 -15.19
C LYS A 22 4.86 19.96 -14.95
N ASP A 23 5.40 20.10 -13.75
CA ASP A 23 6.75 19.70 -13.38
C ASP A 23 6.80 18.40 -12.54
N GLU A 24 7.98 17.78 -12.45
CA GLU A 24 8.15 16.53 -11.70
C GLU A 24 7.98 16.76 -10.19
N ALA A 25 8.40 17.91 -9.68
CA ALA A 25 8.24 18.27 -8.27
C ALA A 25 6.75 18.33 -7.88
N GLY A 26 5.92 18.98 -8.69
CA GLY A 26 4.48 19.04 -8.52
C GLY A 26 3.82 17.67 -8.65
N ARG A 27 4.25 16.84 -9.61
CA ARG A 27 3.75 15.45 -9.74
C ARG A 27 4.10 14.59 -8.52
N SER A 28 5.31 14.72 -7.97
CA SER A 28 5.69 14.01 -6.74
C SER A 28 4.82 14.43 -5.56
N ARG A 29 4.63 15.75 -5.35
CA ARG A 29 3.78 16.26 -4.27
C ARG A 29 2.34 15.79 -4.41
N PHE A 30 1.81 15.82 -5.63
CA PHE A 30 0.47 15.31 -5.93
C PHE A 30 0.35 13.81 -5.60
N ARG A 31 1.35 12.99 -5.97
CA ARG A 31 1.37 11.57 -5.61
C ARG A 31 1.43 11.35 -4.10
N ASP A 32 2.27 12.11 -3.39
CA ASP A 32 2.38 11.99 -1.94
C ASP A 32 1.08 12.37 -1.22
N ALA A 33 0.35 13.37 -1.74
CA ALA A 33 -0.93 13.80 -1.18
C ALA A 33 -2.09 12.84 -1.49
N ASN A 34 -2.07 12.20 -2.67
CA ASN A 34 -3.21 11.41 -3.16
C ASN A 34 -3.01 9.90 -3.11
N THR A 35 -1.84 9.40 -2.71
CA THR A 35 -1.60 7.96 -2.54
C THR A 35 -1.67 7.61 -1.05
N PRO A 36 -2.72 6.89 -0.61
CA PRO A 36 -2.92 6.56 0.80
C PRO A 36 -1.68 5.89 1.41
N GLY A 37 -1.20 6.42 2.54
CA GLY A 37 -0.04 5.89 3.28
C GLY A 37 1.35 6.17 2.71
N ARG A 38 1.47 6.83 1.54
CA ARG A 38 2.79 7.15 0.96
C ARG A 38 3.63 8.05 1.87
N ALA A 39 3.00 9.05 2.51
CA ALA A 39 3.67 9.89 3.49
C ALA A 39 4.18 9.09 4.71
N MET A 40 3.40 8.09 5.17
CA MET A 40 3.79 7.22 6.29
C MET A 40 5.01 6.36 5.91
N MET A 41 5.00 5.74 4.73
CA MET A 41 6.15 5.03 4.17
C MET A 41 7.38 5.92 4.00
N ARG A 42 7.20 7.23 3.76
CA ARG A 42 8.29 8.19 3.64
C ARG A 42 8.82 8.72 4.97
N SER A 43 8.21 8.39 6.09
CA SER A 43 8.65 8.89 7.39
C SER A 43 9.90 8.16 7.91
N ARG A 44 10.70 8.83 8.77
CA ARG A 44 11.79 8.19 9.52
C ARG A 44 11.27 7.09 10.45
N LYS A 45 10.04 7.23 10.97
CA LYS A 45 9.40 6.19 11.80
C LYS A 45 9.24 4.87 11.04
N TRP A 46 8.97 4.91 9.74
CA TRP A 46 8.90 3.71 8.89
C TRP A 46 10.30 3.26 8.43
N ARG A 47 11.05 4.14 7.75
CA ARG A 47 12.31 3.79 7.08
C ARG A 47 13.50 3.63 8.02
N GLY A 48 13.55 4.41 9.08
CA GLY A 48 14.74 4.56 9.91
C GLY A 48 15.66 5.70 9.46
N ASP A 49 16.94 5.54 9.74
CA ASP A 49 18.02 6.40 9.28
C ASP A 49 18.27 6.26 7.77
N ASP A 50 19.34 6.89 7.28
CA ASP A 50 19.66 6.93 5.86
C ASP A 50 20.22 5.58 5.34
N ALA A 51 20.66 4.70 6.25
CA ALA A 51 20.99 3.31 5.97
C ALA A 51 19.76 2.38 6.03
N GLY A 52 18.58 2.90 6.40
CA GLY A 52 17.35 2.12 6.52
C GLY A 52 17.24 1.35 7.84
N VAL A 53 17.98 1.77 8.88
CA VAL A 53 18.07 1.10 10.19
C VAL A 53 17.27 1.86 11.24
N GLY A 54 16.66 1.12 12.16
CA GLY A 54 15.98 1.68 13.35
C GLY A 54 14.49 2.03 13.18
N GLY A 55 13.98 2.07 11.95
CA GLY A 55 12.56 2.26 11.68
C GLY A 55 11.71 1.01 11.91
N LEU A 56 10.38 1.15 11.82
CA LEU A 56 9.43 0.04 11.95
C LEU A 56 9.72 -1.07 10.92
N ARG A 57 10.00 -0.73 9.66
CA ARG A 57 10.37 -1.72 8.64
C ARG A 57 11.53 -2.59 9.11
N TRP A 58 12.62 -1.96 9.56
CA TRP A 58 13.80 -2.66 10.08
C TRP A 58 13.49 -3.54 11.29
N HIS A 59 12.63 -3.07 12.21
CA HIS A 59 12.20 -3.84 13.36
C HIS A 59 11.48 -5.14 12.95
N ILE A 60 10.59 -5.08 11.95
CA ILE A 60 9.89 -6.26 11.43
C ILE A 60 10.86 -7.24 10.75
N LEU A 61 11.77 -6.73 9.91
CA LEU A 61 12.77 -7.60 9.26
C LEU A 61 13.65 -8.33 10.28
N LYS A 62 14.10 -7.62 11.32
CA LYS A 62 14.89 -8.24 12.40
C LYS A 62 14.09 -9.24 13.22
N ARG A 63 12.83 -8.92 13.57
CA ARG A 63 11.94 -9.83 14.33
C ARG A 63 11.82 -11.17 13.62
N ASP A 64 11.69 -11.13 12.30
CA ASP A 64 11.52 -12.30 11.46
C ASP A 64 12.86 -12.85 10.93
N LEU A 65 13.99 -12.47 11.54
CA LEU A 65 15.35 -12.94 11.21
C LEU A 65 15.67 -12.85 9.71
N PHE A 66 15.21 -11.79 9.05
CA PHE A 66 15.39 -11.58 7.60
C PHE A 66 14.90 -12.76 6.74
N THR A 67 13.92 -13.50 7.25
CA THR A 67 13.38 -14.71 6.64
C THR A 67 11.99 -14.43 6.09
N CYS A 68 11.78 -14.73 4.81
CA CYS A 68 10.46 -14.63 4.20
C CYS A 68 9.49 -15.59 4.90
N ARG A 69 8.42 -15.05 5.47
CA ARG A 69 7.39 -15.83 6.18
C ARG A 69 6.56 -16.73 5.28
N ILE A 70 6.67 -16.61 3.95
CA ILE A 70 5.94 -17.45 2.97
C ILE A 70 6.83 -18.60 2.48
N CYS A 71 7.98 -18.29 1.87
CA CYS A 71 8.84 -19.32 1.27
C CYS A 71 9.97 -19.82 2.18
N GLY A 72 10.18 -19.20 3.35
CA GLY A 72 11.26 -19.56 4.28
C GLY A 72 12.66 -19.13 3.85
N ALA A 73 12.83 -18.44 2.73
CA ALA A 73 14.14 -17.98 2.26
C ALA A 73 14.70 -16.86 3.15
N VAL A 74 15.99 -16.95 3.50
CA VAL A 74 16.73 -15.93 4.24
C VAL A 74 17.48 -15.03 3.26
N HIS A 75 17.43 -13.72 3.45
CA HIS A 75 18.12 -12.75 2.60
C HIS A 75 19.02 -11.81 3.40
N ALA A 76 20.31 -11.75 3.04
CA ALA A 76 21.26 -10.81 3.64
C ALA A 76 21.04 -9.36 3.16
N ASP A 77 20.69 -9.19 1.87
CA ASP A 77 20.34 -7.89 1.33
C ASP A 77 18.89 -7.55 1.67
N THR A 78 18.70 -6.57 2.54
CA THR A 78 17.35 -6.14 2.93
C THR A 78 16.54 -5.53 1.80
N ARG A 79 17.15 -5.15 0.67
CA ARG A 79 16.42 -4.68 -0.53
C ARG A 79 15.60 -5.79 -1.18
N MET A 80 15.90 -7.05 -0.87
CA MET A 80 15.14 -8.22 -1.32
C MET A 80 13.92 -8.52 -0.45
N LEU A 81 13.78 -7.82 0.68
CA LEU A 81 12.73 -8.03 1.66
C LEU A 81 11.80 -6.83 1.77
N GLU A 82 10.53 -7.12 2.03
CA GLU A 82 9.49 -6.15 2.32
C GLU A 82 8.90 -6.41 3.71
N ALA A 83 8.51 -5.34 4.39
CA ALA A 83 7.62 -5.41 5.55
C ALA A 83 6.18 -5.27 5.04
N ASP A 84 5.60 -6.39 4.64
CA ASP A 84 4.26 -6.44 4.06
C ASP A 84 3.19 -6.31 5.15
N HIS A 85 2.10 -5.63 4.82
CA HIS A 85 0.93 -5.55 5.70
C HIS A 85 0.07 -6.79 5.46
N ILE A 86 -0.17 -7.58 6.51
CA ILE A 86 -1.03 -8.77 6.43
C ILE A 86 -2.40 -8.34 5.91
N VAL A 87 -3.06 -7.39 6.59
CA VAL A 87 -4.25 -6.70 6.09
C VAL A 87 -3.84 -5.37 5.47
N PRO A 88 -4.15 -5.09 4.19
CA PRO A 88 -3.82 -3.83 3.54
C PRO A 88 -4.39 -2.64 4.31
N HIS A 89 -3.53 -1.70 4.68
CA HIS A 89 -3.92 -0.57 5.51
C HIS A 89 -4.88 0.41 4.81
N LYS A 90 -4.88 0.48 3.46
CA LYS A 90 -5.74 1.39 2.65
C LYS A 90 -5.75 2.86 3.11
N GLY A 91 -4.66 3.31 3.72
CA GLY A 91 -4.51 4.64 4.31
C GLY A 91 -4.78 4.74 5.81
N ASP A 92 -5.35 3.72 6.44
CA ASP A 92 -5.58 3.68 7.90
C ASP A 92 -4.24 3.63 8.67
N PRO A 93 -3.90 4.66 9.45
CA PRO A 93 -2.69 4.67 10.24
C PRO A 93 -2.65 3.58 11.32
N ARG A 94 -3.80 3.16 11.86
CA ARG A 94 -3.87 2.12 12.90
C ARG A 94 -3.32 0.81 12.35
N LEU A 95 -3.83 0.38 11.19
CA LEU A 95 -3.34 -0.81 10.49
C LEU A 95 -1.92 -0.65 9.95
N PHE A 96 -1.54 0.56 9.52
CA PHE A 96 -0.21 0.81 8.97
C PHE A 96 0.89 0.63 10.01
N TRP A 97 0.67 1.13 11.23
CA TRP A 97 1.65 1.13 12.32
C TRP A 97 1.55 -0.09 13.25
N ASP A 98 0.55 -0.93 13.07
CA ASP A 98 0.37 -2.16 13.84
C ASP A 98 1.44 -3.20 13.48
N LYS A 99 2.24 -3.60 14.48
CA LYS A 99 3.31 -4.59 14.33
C LYS A 99 2.78 -6.00 14.08
N ASP A 100 1.60 -6.31 14.61
CA ASP A 100 0.96 -7.61 14.48
C ASP A 100 0.21 -7.73 13.15
N ASN A 101 0.07 -6.61 12.44
CA ASN A 101 -0.36 -6.54 11.05
C ASN A 101 0.81 -6.53 10.06
N LEU A 102 2.04 -6.70 10.50
CA LEU A 102 3.24 -6.65 9.65
C LEU A 102 4.06 -7.93 9.74
N TRP A 103 4.68 -8.30 8.62
CA TRP A 103 5.58 -9.45 8.52
C TRP A 103 6.63 -9.29 7.43
N CYS A 104 7.72 -10.05 7.54
CA CYS A 104 8.79 -10.08 6.55
C CYS A 104 8.46 -11.03 5.40
N VAL A 105 8.51 -10.54 4.17
CA VAL A 105 8.37 -11.36 2.95
C VAL A 105 9.42 -10.97 1.92
N CYS A 106 9.85 -11.90 1.06
CA CYS A 106 10.71 -11.52 -0.07
C CYS A 106 9.90 -10.79 -1.14
N GLY A 107 10.58 -10.02 -1.98
CA GLY A 107 9.94 -9.26 -3.05
C GLY A 107 9.12 -10.12 -4.03
N ASP A 108 9.53 -11.37 -4.26
CA ASP A 108 8.80 -12.29 -5.14
C ASP A 108 7.50 -12.76 -4.51
N CYS A 109 7.52 -13.25 -3.27
CA CYS A 109 6.31 -13.63 -2.55
C CYS A 109 5.37 -12.44 -2.32
N HIS A 110 5.92 -11.24 -2.09
CA HIS A 110 5.13 -10.02 -1.98
C HIS A 110 4.35 -9.76 -3.28
N ARG A 111 5.03 -9.69 -4.43
CA ARG A 111 4.41 -9.37 -5.73
C ARG A 111 3.49 -10.47 -6.27
N THR A 112 3.69 -11.72 -5.85
CA THR A 112 2.93 -12.86 -6.35
C THR A 112 1.87 -13.29 -5.35
N VAL A 113 2.27 -13.94 -4.25
CA VAL A 113 1.37 -14.56 -3.28
C VAL A 113 0.56 -13.52 -2.51
N CYS A 114 1.20 -12.51 -1.90
CA CYS A 114 0.48 -11.50 -1.13
C CYS A 114 -0.50 -10.70 -2.00
N GLN A 115 -0.02 -10.17 -3.13
CA GLN A 115 -0.88 -9.40 -4.04
C GLN A 115 -2.02 -10.23 -4.64
N ARG A 116 -1.82 -11.52 -4.93
CA ARG A 116 -2.92 -12.40 -5.37
C ARG A 116 -3.97 -12.61 -4.28
N ILE A 117 -3.53 -12.87 -3.05
CA ILE A 117 -4.44 -13.05 -1.90
C ILE A 117 -5.26 -11.77 -1.67
N GLU A 118 -4.61 -10.61 -1.68
CA GLU A 118 -5.27 -9.31 -1.50
C GLU A 118 -6.28 -9.02 -2.60
N ALA A 119 -5.94 -9.31 -3.86
CA ALA A 119 -6.86 -9.15 -4.98
C ALA A 119 -8.07 -10.09 -4.87
N ARG A 120 -7.84 -11.36 -4.50
CA ARG A 120 -8.90 -12.37 -4.38
C ARG A 120 -9.88 -12.08 -3.25
N HIS A 121 -9.38 -11.60 -2.11
CA HIS A 121 -10.17 -11.32 -0.92
C HIS A 121 -10.35 -9.82 -0.68
N ALA A 122 -10.32 -9.01 -1.74
CA ALA A 122 -10.42 -7.57 -1.66
C ALA A 122 -11.68 -7.12 -0.90
N GLY A 123 -11.48 -6.41 0.21
CA GLY A 123 -12.58 -5.94 1.07
C GLY A 123 -12.90 -6.84 2.27
N TYR A 124 -12.29 -8.03 2.35
CA TYR A 124 -12.50 -8.99 3.43
C TYR A 124 -11.21 -9.20 4.24
N PRO A 125 -10.94 -8.35 5.24
CA PRO A 125 -9.66 -8.34 5.95
C PRO A 125 -9.36 -9.66 6.67
N ASP A 126 -10.38 -10.32 7.22
CA ASP A 126 -10.22 -11.58 7.94
C ASP A 126 -9.81 -12.71 7.00
N LEU A 127 -10.42 -12.78 5.80
CA LEU A 127 -10.06 -13.76 4.77
C LEU A 127 -8.64 -13.52 4.23
N ILE A 128 -8.23 -12.25 4.06
CA ILE A 128 -6.85 -11.92 3.66
C ILE A 128 -5.87 -12.42 4.73
N ARG A 129 -6.14 -12.10 6.01
CA ARG A 129 -5.30 -12.50 7.14
C ARG A 129 -5.17 -14.01 7.22
N GLU A 130 -6.28 -14.73 7.13
CA GLU A 130 -6.31 -16.19 7.16
C GLU A 130 -5.54 -16.80 5.99
N ALA A 131 -5.81 -16.36 4.76
CA ALA A 131 -5.14 -16.88 3.56
C ALA A 131 -3.63 -16.63 3.58
N LYS A 132 -3.19 -15.44 4.01
CA LYS A 132 -1.76 -15.14 4.21
C LYS A 132 -1.16 -16.04 5.30
N ALA A 133 -1.85 -16.24 6.41
CA ALA A 133 -1.40 -17.14 7.48
C ALA A 133 -1.29 -18.61 7.02
N GLN A 134 -2.20 -19.07 6.16
CA GLN A 134 -2.15 -20.41 5.56
C GLN A 134 -0.96 -20.53 4.59
N ALA A 135 -0.75 -19.54 3.71
CA ALA A 135 0.40 -19.52 2.80
C ALA A 135 1.74 -19.58 3.55
N ALA A 136 1.83 -18.89 4.69
CA ALA A 136 3.03 -18.93 5.54
C ALA A 136 3.31 -20.29 6.20
N LYS A 137 2.31 -21.18 6.27
CA LYS A 137 2.46 -22.55 6.77
C LYS A 137 2.74 -23.56 5.65
N GLY A 138 3.01 -23.09 4.43
CA GLY A 138 3.14 -23.96 3.26
C GLY A 138 1.79 -24.51 2.76
N GLY A 139 0.68 -23.89 3.15
CA GLY A 139 -0.65 -24.22 2.64
C GLY A 139 -0.79 -23.91 1.14
N PRO A 140 -1.80 -24.47 0.46
CA PRO A 140 -2.02 -24.23 -0.95
C PRO A 140 -2.19 -22.74 -1.22
N ILE A 141 -1.38 -22.20 -2.14
CA ILE A 141 -1.56 -20.84 -2.61
C ILE A 141 -2.86 -20.84 -3.42
N PRO A 142 -3.86 -20.01 -3.08
CA PRO A 142 -5.09 -19.96 -3.86
C PRO A 142 -4.75 -19.67 -5.34
N GLY A 143 -5.23 -20.56 -6.21
CA GLY A 143 -5.12 -20.45 -7.66
C GLY A 143 -5.70 -19.14 -8.17
#